data_AF-A0A853CDI1-F1
#
_entry.id   AF-A0A853CDI1-F1
#
_cell.length_a   1.000
_cell.length_b   1.000
_cell.length_c   1.000
_cell.angle_alpha   90.00
_cell.angle_beta   90.00
_cell.angle_gamma   90.00
#
_symmetry.space_group_name_H-M   'P 1'
#
loop_
_entity.id
_entity.type
_entity.pdbx_description
1 polymer ?
#
loop_
_entity_poly.entity_id
_entity_poly.type
_entity_poly.pdbx_seq_one_letter_code
_entity_poly.pdbx_strand_id
1 'polypeptide(L)'
;MADGMGGHVGGAQASELAVQRLAEIAQGPTVTMEAIRTALEQADKDIMAMGADVDPLSRPGTTVAGLALTEHDGELCWLAFHVGDSRIYGCSEKGLERISTDHSVVQALVDAGAITEERALTHPQRHMITKALGFGDRGGADFAFLPVVPGQRFLMCSDGLTGEVLDARIGELLRGDADDQSLADRLVAEADPAVAQDNVTVVVVSVSSTAG
;
A
#
# COMPACT_ATOMS: atom_id res chain seq x y z
N MET A 1 -4.16 3.94 -2.42
CA MET A 1 -4.90 2.76 -2.91
C MET A 1 -5.33 1.92 -1.71
N ALA A 2 -6.33 1.07 -1.91
CA ALA A 2 -6.84 0.16 -0.88
C ALA A 2 -7.21 -1.17 -1.53
N ASP A 3 -6.87 -2.30 -0.89
CA ASP A 3 -7.19 -3.64 -1.37
C ASP A 3 -8.15 -4.36 -0.43
N GLY A 4 -9.30 -4.76 -0.96
CA GLY A 4 -10.46 -5.17 -0.20
C GLY A 4 -10.54 -6.68 0.01
N MET A 5 -10.80 -7.10 1.25
CA MET A 5 -10.94 -8.50 1.65
C MET A 5 -12.26 -8.76 2.40
N GLY A 6 -12.64 -10.04 2.58
CA GLY A 6 -13.90 -10.42 3.24
C GLY A 6 -15.04 -10.81 2.28
N GLY A 7 -14.69 -11.46 1.16
CA GLY A 7 -15.65 -11.80 0.09
C GLY A 7 -15.85 -10.63 -0.89
N HIS A 8 -16.27 -10.93 -2.13
CA HIS A 8 -16.20 -9.98 -3.25
C HIS A 8 -16.95 -8.66 -2.99
N VAL A 9 -18.12 -8.71 -2.33
CA VAL A 9 -18.91 -7.49 -2.08
C VAL A 9 -18.42 -6.73 -0.86
N GLY A 10 -18.12 -7.44 0.25
CA GLY A 10 -17.66 -6.81 1.49
C GLY A 10 -16.33 -6.09 1.32
N GLY A 11 -15.37 -6.74 0.66
CA GLY A 11 -14.06 -6.15 0.38
C GLY A 11 -14.14 -4.90 -0.50
N ALA A 12 -14.93 -4.95 -1.58
CA ALA A 12 -15.09 -3.81 -2.49
C ALA A 12 -15.67 -2.57 -1.77
N GLN A 13 -16.68 -2.78 -0.90
CA GLN A 13 -17.24 -1.67 -0.13
C GLN A 13 -16.26 -1.13 0.92
N ALA A 14 -15.46 -2.01 1.54
CA ALA A 14 -14.46 -1.60 2.51
C ALA A 14 -13.35 -0.75 1.88
N SER A 15 -12.81 -1.18 0.73
CA SER A 15 -11.77 -0.43 0.02
C SER A 15 -12.28 0.91 -0.52
N GLU A 16 -13.50 0.93 -1.07
CA GLU A 16 -14.18 2.16 -1.52
C GLU A 16 -14.33 3.17 -0.38
N LEU A 17 -14.83 2.72 0.78
CA LEU A 17 -15.02 3.55 1.96
C LEU A 17 -13.70 4.14 2.47
N ALA A 18 -12.63 3.35 2.52
CA ALA A 18 -11.31 3.84 2.93
C ALA A 18 -10.78 4.92 1.98
N VAL A 19 -10.89 4.72 0.67
CA VAL A 19 -10.49 5.71 -0.35
C VAL A 19 -11.34 6.97 -0.24
N GLN A 20 -12.66 6.84 -0.03
CA GLN A 20 -13.56 7.97 0.13
C GLN A 20 -13.17 8.85 1.32
N ARG A 21 -12.90 8.26 2.49
CA ARG A 21 -12.47 9.01 3.69
C ARG A 21 -11.16 9.76 3.47
N LEU A 22 -10.21 9.15 2.76
CA LEU A 22 -8.95 9.82 2.40
C LEU A 22 -9.16 10.94 1.36
N ALA A 23 -10.10 10.78 0.42
CA ALA A 23 -10.42 11.82 -0.55
C ALA A 23 -11.08 13.06 0.12
N GLU A 24 -11.88 12.86 1.16
CA GLU A 24 -12.52 13.95 1.92
C GLU A 24 -11.50 14.92 2.53
N ILE A 25 -10.32 14.44 2.94
CA ILE A 25 -9.25 15.27 3.51
C ILE A 25 -8.27 15.84 2.46
N ALA A 26 -8.29 15.31 1.23
CA ALA A 26 -7.38 15.69 0.15
C ALA A 26 -7.86 16.93 -0.65
N GLN A 27 -8.25 18.00 0.05
CA GLN A 27 -8.84 19.21 -0.56
C GLN A 27 -7.80 20.26 -0.97
N GLY A 28 -6.53 20.08 -0.60
CA GLY A 28 -5.45 21.03 -0.82
C GLY A 28 -4.17 20.34 -1.30
N PRO A 29 -3.09 21.12 -1.52
CA PRO A 29 -1.82 20.57 -1.99
C PRO A 29 -1.15 19.68 -0.94
N THR A 30 -1.45 19.89 0.34
CA THR A 30 -0.84 19.18 1.47
C THR A 30 -1.90 18.67 2.42
N VAL A 31 -1.62 17.53 3.05
CA VAL A 31 -2.50 16.91 4.05
C VAL A 31 -1.66 16.58 5.30
N THR A 32 -2.18 16.86 6.49
CA THR A 32 -1.44 16.58 7.73
C THR A 32 -1.52 15.10 8.10
N MET A 33 -0.49 14.60 8.80
CA MET A 33 -0.50 13.23 9.36
C MET A 33 -1.72 12.99 10.26
N GLU A 34 -2.13 13.99 11.05
CA GLU A 34 -3.30 13.88 11.91
C GLU A 34 -4.61 13.74 11.14
N ALA A 35 -4.76 14.45 10.02
CA ALA A 35 -5.93 14.32 9.16
C ALA A 35 -6.01 12.92 8.54
N ILE A 36 -4.88 12.39 8.04
CA ILE A 36 -4.81 11.02 7.49
C ILE A 36 -5.14 9.99 8.57
N ARG A 37 -4.51 10.09 9.74
CA ARG A 37 -4.78 9.20 10.87
C ARG A 37 -6.26 9.21 11.25
N THR A 38 -6.87 10.39 11.38
CA THR A 38 -8.29 10.53 11.72
C THR A 38 -9.19 9.93 10.65
N ALA A 39 -8.88 10.15 9.36
CA ALA A 39 -9.65 9.57 8.25
C ALA A 39 -9.57 8.04 8.24
N LEU A 40 -8.39 7.46 8.48
CA LEU A 40 -8.21 6.01 8.58
C LEU A 40 -8.90 5.41 9.80
N GLU A 41 -8.85 6.08 10.96
CA GLU A 41 -9.59 5.67 12.16
C GLU A 41 -11.11 5.72 11.96
N GLN A 42 -11.62 6.68 11.17
CA GLN A 42 -13.03 6.75 10.84
C GLN A 42 -13.42 5.65 9.84
N ALA A 43 -12.59 5.41 8.81
CA ALA A 43 -12.79 4.32 7.87
C ALA A 43 -12.82 2.97 8.59
N ASP A 44 -11.88 2.71 9.51
CA ASP A 44 -11.86 1.49 10.32
C ASP A 44 -13.17 1.27 11.08
N LYS A 45 -13.67 2.30 11.78
CA LYS A 45 -14.94 2.24 12.52
C LYS A 45 -16.13 1.96 11.62
N ASP A 46 -16.18 2.61 10.46
CA ASP A 46 -17.27 2.47 9.52
C ASP A 46 -17.28 1.07 8.88
N ILE A 47 -16.11 0.53 8.51
CA ILE A 47 -15.97 -0.84 7.97
C ILE A 47 -16.34 -1.87 9.03
N MET A 48 -15.88 -1.69 10.27
CA MET A 48 -16.25 -2.56 11.40
C MET A 48 -17.77 -2.60 11.62
N ALA A 49 -18.44 -1.45 11.49
CA ALA A 49 -19.89 -1.37 11.63
C ALA A 49 -20.61 -2.13 10.51
N MET A 50 -20.10 -2.09 9.28
CA MET A 50 -20.64 -2.88 8.15
C MET A 50 -20.51 -4.39 8.38
N GLY A 51 -19.43 -4.83 9.03
CA GLY A 51 -19.15 -6.24 9.31
C GLY A 51 -19.76 -6.78 10.61
N ALA A 52 -20.54 -5.99 11.35
CA ALA A 52 -20.98 -6.34 12.71
C ALA A 52 -21.80 -7.65 12.77
N ASP A 53 -22.70 -7.84 11.79
CA ASP A 53 -23.58 -9.01 11.68
C ASP A 53 -23.08 -10.07 10.69
N VAL A 54 -21.87 -9.88 10.14
CA VAL A 54 -21.25 -10.81 9.19
C VAL A 54 -20.41 -11.83 9.95
N ASP A 55 -20.37 -13.07 9.44
CA ASP A 55 -19.49 -14.12 9.96
C ASP A 55 -18.05 -13.60 10.09
N PRO A 56 -17.35 -13.83 11.21
CA PRO A 56 -16.00 -13.32 11.42
C PRO A 56 -15.00 -13.62 10.30
N LEU A 57 -15.14 -14.75 9.60
CA LEU A 57 -14.26 -15.13 8.48
C LEU A 57 -14.62 -14.42 7.17
N SER A 58 -15.81 -13.83 7.10
CA SER A 58 -16.31 -13.08 5.93
C SER A 58 -16.42 -11.58 6.21
N ARG A 59 -15.86 -11.09 7.32
CA ARG A 59 -15.97 -9.68 7.68
C ARG A 59 -15.27 -8.81 6.64
N PRO A 60 -15.92 -7.73 6.18
CA PRO A 60 -15.27 -6.72 5.33
C PRO A 60 -14.00 -6.20 5.98
N GLY A 61 -12.95 -6.08 5.18
CA GLY A 61 -11.74 -5.39 5.57
C GLY A 61 -11.01 -4.84 4.35
N THR A 62 -10.05 -3.96 4.55
CA THR A 62 -9.21 -3.48 3.46
C THR A 62 -7.82 -3.12 3.95
N THR A 63 -6.82 -3.38 3.11
CA THR A 63 -5.50 -2.77 3.26
C THR A 63 -5.54 -1.32 2.77
N VAL A 64 -4.53 -0.53 3.12
CA VAL A 64 -4.28 0.80 2.59
C VAL A 64 -2.78 0.97 2.35
N ALA A 65 -2.42 1.50 1.18
CA ALA A 65 -1.08 2.01 0.90
C ALA A 65 -1.22 3.37 0.21
N GLY A 66 -0.62 4.41 0.80
CA GLY A 66 -0.81 5.78 0.34
C GLY A 66 0.43 6.65 0.48
N LEU A 67 0.46 7.68 -0.33
CA LEU A 67 1.49 8.71 -0.35
C LEU A 67 0.77 10.06 -0.43
N ALA A 68 1.05 10.95 0.50
CA ALA A 68 0.51 12.30 0.53
C ALA A 68 1.65 13.32 0.61
N LEU A 69 1.46 14.48 0.02
CA LEU A 69 2.35 15.61 0.26
C LEU A 69 1.97 16.27 1.59
N THR A 70 2.95 16.62 2.41
CA THR A 70 2.73 17.24 3.72
C THR A 70 3.80 18.29 4.01
N GLU A 71 3.55 19.11 5.02
CA GLU A 71 4.57 20.00 5.58
C GLU A 71 5.00 19.47 6.95
N HIS A 72 6.31 19.28 7.13
CA HIS A 72 6.91 18.88 8.40
C HIS A 72 8.08 19.81 8.69
N ASP A 73 8.11 20.40 9.88
CA ASP A 73 9.10 21.40 10.29
C ASP A 73 9.29 22.58 9.30
N GLY A 74 8.21 22.95 8.60
CA GLY A 74 8.22 24.04 7.61
C GLY A 74 8.77 23.67 6.23
N GLU A 75 9.09 22.39 6.01
CA GLU A 75 9.53 21.88 4.72
C GLU A 75 8.51 20.91 4.11
N LEU A 76 8.40 20.96 2.79
CA LEU A 76 7.53 20.08 2.02
C LEU A 76 8.18 18.69 1.95
N CYS A 77 7.45 17.66 2.36
CA CYS A 77 7.91 16.27 2.32
C CYS A 77 6.77 15.34 1.89
N TRP A 78 7.14 14.13 1.47
CA TRP A 78 6.20 13.05 1.27
C TRP A 78 5.91 12.38 2.61
N LEU A 79 4.65 12.00 2.82
CA LEU A 79 4.20 11.18 3.93
C LEU A 79 3.62 9.89 3.36
N ALA A 80 4.40 8.82 3.46
CA ALA A 80 3.92 7.48 3.19
C ALA A 80 3.12 6.96 4.38
N PHE A 81 2.02 6.26 4.12
CA PHE A 81 1.20 5.64 5.15
C PHE A 81 0.63 4.31 4.66
N HIS A 82 0.65 3.29 5.53
CA HIS A 82 0.12 1.97 5.16
C HIS A 82 -0.52 1.21 6.32
N VAL A 83 -1.44 0.32 5.96
CA VAL A 83 -2.05 -0.69 6.83
C VAL A 83 -2.26 -1.94 5.99
N GLY A 84 -1.55 -3.03 6.31
CA GLY A 84 -1.70 -4.32 5.64
C GLY A 84 -0.41 -4.70 4.94
N ASP A 85 -0.54 -5.51 3.90
CA ASP A 85 0.54 -6.04 3.07
C ASP A 85 0.56 -5.47 1.65
N SER A 86 -0.33 -4.53 1.32
CA SER A 86 -0.09 -3.63 0.19
C SER A 86 1.16 -2.79 0.45
N ARG A 87 2.00 -2.67 -0.57
CA ARG A 87 3.36 -2.15 -0.40
C ARG A 87 3.56 -0.78 -1.01
N ILE A 88 4.50 -0.03 -0.43
CA ILE A 88 5.02 1.23 -0.95
C ILE A 88 6.51 1.04 -1.21
N TYR A 89 6.93 1.31 -2.45
CA TYR A 89 8.33 1.36 -2.86
C TYR A 89 8.73 2.77 -3.25
N GLY A 90 9.97 3.15 -2.93
CA GLY A 90 10.64 4.34 -3.41
C GLY A 90 11.80 3.94 -4.31
N CYS A 91 11.93 4.59 -5.46
CA CYS A 91 13.01 4.36 -6.41
C CYS A 91 13.73 5.67 -6.69
N SER A 92 15.05 5.65 -6.61
CA SER A 92 15.94 6.78 -6.92
C SER A 92 17.20 6.28 -7.62
N GLU A 93 18.17 7.17 -7.86
CA GLU A 93 19.51 6.79 -8.36
C GLU A 93 20.21 5.75 -7.47
N LYS A 94 19.86 5.69 -6.17
CA LYS A 94 20.41 4.70 -5.22
C LYS A 94 19.82 3.30 -5.39
N GLY A 95 18.74 3.15 -6.17
CA GLY A 95 18.02 1.91 -6.36
C GLY A 95 16.61 1.94 -5.77
N LEU A 96 16.02 0.74 -5.69
CA LEU A 96 14.71 0.49 -5.10
C LEU A 96 14.85 0.29 -3.59
N GLU A 97 13.93 0.89 -2.85
CA GLU A 97 13.76 0.72 -1.41
C GLU A 97 12.30 0.39 -1.12
N ARG A 98 12.05 -0.63 -0.31
CA ARG A 98 10.72 -0.92 0.24
C ARG A 98 10.50 -0.04 1.46
N ILE A 99 9.55 0.90 1.37
CA ILE A 99 9.26 1.87 2.43
C ILE A 99 8.34 1.25 3.49
N SER A 100 7.36 0.46 3.07
CA SER A 100 6.42 -0.21 3.97
C SER A 100 6.98 -1.53 4.51
N THR A 101 6.51 -1.95 5.68
CA THR A 101 6.73 -3.30 6.21
C THR A 101 5.39 -4.01 6.31
N ASP A 102 5.27 -5.17 5.66
CA ASP A 102 3.99 -5.88 5.56
C ASP A 102 3.45 -6.25 6.95
N HIS A 103 2.17 -5.95 7.21
CA HIS A 103 1.49 -6.48 8.38
C HIS A 103 0.99 -7.90 8.11
N SER A 104 1.92 -8.86 8.07
CA SER A 104 1.62 -10.27 7.79
C SER A 104 2.29 -11.22 8.78
N VAL A 105 1.76 -12.45 8.87
CA VAL A 105 2.32 -13.49 9.73
C VAL A 105 3.74 -13.84 9.30
N VAL A 106 3.99 -13.89 7.98
CA VAL A 106 5.33 -14.21 7.45
C VAL A 106 6.32 -13.09 7.72
N GLN A 107 5.92 -11.82 7.65
CA GLN A 107 6.81 -10.71 7.99
C GLN A 107 7.16 -10.76 9.49
N ALA A 108 6.20 -11.04 10.38
CA ALA A 108 6.50 -11.22 11.81
C ALA A 108 7.47 -12.39 12.08
N LEU A 109 7.42 -13.46 11.28
CA LEU A 109 8.38 -14.57 11.37
C LEU A 109 9.78 -14.18 10.85
N VAL A 110 9.85 -13.35 9.80
CA VAL A 110 11.10 -12.79 9.30
C VAL A 110 11.73 -11.87 10.34
N ASP A 111 10.95 -10.95 10.91
CA ASP A 111 11.42 -9.99 11.93
C ASP A 111 11.92 -10.69 13.20
N ALA A 112 11.30 -11.83 13.56
CA ALA A 112 11.74 -12.69 14.65
C ALA A 112 12.97 -13.56 14.31
N GLY A 113 13.46 -13.52 13.07
CA GLY A 113 14.56 -14.37 12.58
C GLY A 113 14.21 -15.85 12.43
N ALA A 114 12.91 -16.19 12.44
CA ALA A 114 12.45 -17.58 12.35
C ALA A 114 12.51 -18.13 10.91
N ILE A 115 12.32 -17.27 9.92
CA ILE A 115 12.47 -17.58 8.48
C ILE A 115 13.24 -16.47 7.78
N THR A 116 13.75 -16.75 6.58
CA THR A 116 14.35 -15.73 5.70
C THR A 116 13.27 -15.11 4.79
N GLU A 117 13.56 -13.96 4.19
CA GLU A 117 12.68 -13.31 3.22
C GLU A 117 12.36 -14.23 2.04
N GLU A 118 13.33 -15.01 1.55
CA GLU A 118 13.08 -15.95 0.44
C GLU A 118 12.11 -17.07 0.84
N ARG A 119 12.17 -17.51 2.11
CA ARG A 119 11.24 -18.52 2.62
C ARG A 119 9.84 -17.96 2.82
N ALA A 120 9.71 -16.67 3.12
CA ALA A 120 8.42 -16.02 3.28
C ALA A 120 7.58 -16.10 1.98
N LEU A 121 8.23 -15.94 0.82
CA LEU A 121 7.56 -15.98 -0.51
C LEU A 121 6.85 -17.30 -0.79
N THR A 122 7.39 -18.42 -0.31
CA THR A 122 6.81 -19.76 -0.53
C THR A 122 6.07 -20.32 0.70
N HIS A 123 5.92 -19.52 1.76
CA HIS A 123 5.37 -20.00 3.01
C HIS A 123 3.86 -20.31 2.87
N PRO A 124 3.35 -21.39 3.50
CA PRO A 124 1.92 -21.73 3.43
C PRO A 124 0.99 -20.64 3.97
N GLN A 125 1.51 -19.77 4.84
CA GLN A 125 0.79 -18.70 5.51
C GLN A 125 1.09 -17.30 4.93
N ARG A 126 1.67 -17.21 3.72
CA ARG A 126 2.10 -15.94 3.13
C ARG A 126 0.96 -14.93 2.93
N HIS A 127 -0.26 -15.41 2.72
CA HIS A 127 -1.48 -14.62 2.52
C HIS A 127 -2.18 -14.22 3.83
N MET A 128 -1.61 -14.55 4.99
CA MET A 128 -2.25 -14.23 6.28
C MET A 128 -1.77 -12.89 6.79
N ILE A 129 -2.60 -11.87 6.65
CA ILE A 129 -2.36 -10.55 7.22
C ILE A 129 -2.70 -10.49 8.71
N THR A 130 -2.01 -9.64 9.45
CA THR A 130 -2.21 -9.41 10.90
C THR A 130 -2.95 -8.10 11.18
N LYS A 131 -3.02 -7.20 10.19
CA LYS A 131 -3.59 -5.85 10.33
C LYS A 131 -4.23 -5.39 9.02
N ALA A 132 -5.46 -4.89 9.09
CA ALA A 132 -6.17 -4.20 8.03
C ALA A 132 -7.18 -3.23 8.66
N LEU A 133 -7.77 -2.33 7.88
CA LEU A 133 -8.96 -1.61 8.35
C LEU A 133 -10.14 -2.58 8.39
N GLY A 134 -10.93 -2.55 9.46
CA GLY A 134 -12.04 -3.49 9.66
C GLY A 134 -11.64 -4.86 10.20
N PHE A 135 -10.33 -5.13 10.39
CA PHE A 135 -9.84 -6.46 10.75
C PHE A 135 -8.46 -6.46 11.43
N GLY A 136 -8.28 -7.29 12.45
CA GLY A 136 -6.97 -7.55 13.06
C GLY A 136 -6.57 -6.55 14.15
N ASP A 137 -5.27 -6.29 14.28
CA ASP A 137 -4.72 -5.41 15.31
C ASP A 137 -5.14 -3.94 15.09
N ARG A 138 -5.41 -3.22 16.18
CA ARG A 138 -5.92 -1.83 16.16
C ARG A 138 -4.82 -0.78 16.37
N GLY A 139 -3.56 -1.15 16.16
CA GLY A 139 -2.40 -0.29 16.35
C GLY A 139 -2.25 0.90 15.38
N GLY A 140 -3.33 1.40 14.76
CA GLY A 140 -3.31 2.55 13.84
C GLY A 140 -2.56 2.29 12.52
N ALA A 141 -2.41 3.31 11.70
CA ALA A 141 -1.57 3.23 10.50
C ALA A 141 -0.10 3.51 10.81
N ASP A 142 0.78 2.92 10.01
CA ASP A 142 2.20 3.20 10.03
C ASP A 142 2.48 4.40 9.12
N PHE A 143 3.44 5.24 9.49
CA PHE A 143 3.77 6.48 8.78
C PHE A 143 5.29 6.62 8.59
N ALA A 144 5.70 7.13 7.44
CA ALA A 144 7.08 7.48 7.15
C ALA A 144 7.18 8.82 6.40
N PHE A 145 8.01 9.72 6.92
CA PHE A 145 8.37 10.97 6.24
C PHE A 145 9.52 10.71 5.26
N LEU A 146 9.37 11.18 4.03
CA LEU A 146 10.33 10.98 2.95
C LEU A 146 10.64 12.31 2.27
N PRO A 147 11.88 12.56 1.86
CA PRO A 147 12.24 13.81 1.18
C PRO A 147 11.58 13.87 -0.19
N VAL A 148 11.27 15.09 -0.66
CA VAL A 148 10.84 15.34 -2.04
C VAL A 148 12.10 15.58 -2.87
N VAL A 149 12.54 14.58 -3.63
CA VAL A 149 13.73 14.69 -4.50
C VAL A 149 13.33 14.50 -5.96
N PRO A 150 13.66 15.44 -6.87
CA PRO A 150 13.43 15.27 -8.30
C PRO A 150 14.04 13.98 -8.85
N GLY A 151 13.33 13.33 -9.78
CA GLY A 151 13.74 12.05 -10.37
C GLY A 151 13.38 10.83 -9.52
N GLN A 152 12.80 11.01 -8.33
CA GLN A 152 12.24 9.89 -7.57
C GLN A 152 10.94 9.38 -8.20
N ARG A 153 10.74 8.07 -8.10
CA ARG A 153 9.47 7.42 -8.38
C ARG A 153 9.01 6.64 -7.17
N PHE A 154 7.72 6.71 -6.89
CA PHE A 154 7.06 5.88 -5.91
C PHE A 154 6.11 4.92 -6.60
N LEU A 155 6.01 3.71 -6.05
CA LEU A 155 5.03 2.71 -6.45
C LEU A 155 4.25 2.29 -5.21
N MET A 156 2.94 2.48 -5.24
CA MET A 156 2.03 1.75 -4.35
C MET A 156 1.44 0.58 -5.13
N CYS A 157 1.40 -0.60 -4.53
CA CYS A 157 0.87 -1.79 -5.19
C CYS A 157 0.18 -2.75 -4.21
N SER A 158 -0.76 -3.53 -4.72
CA SER A 158 -1.35 -4.66 -3.99
C SER A 158 -0.38 -5.83 -3.94
N ASP A 159 -0.66 -6.78 -3.04
CA ASP A 159 0.06 -8.03 -2.96
C ASP A 159 -0.08 -8.86 -4.25
N GLY A 160 -1.17 -8.70 -5.01
CA GLY A 160 -1.35 -9.26 -6.35
C GLY A 160 -0.21 -8.96 -7.33
N LEU A 161 0.47 -7.80 -7.21
CA LEU A 161 1.69 -7.54 -7.97
C LEU A 161 2.87 -8.31 -7.38
N THR A 162 3.11 -8.15 -6.09
CA THR A 162 4.35 -8.61 -5.43
C THR A 162 4.40 -10.11 -5.14
N GLY A 163 3.26 -10.79 -5.29
CA GLY A 163 3.17 -12.25 -5.31
C GLY A 163 3.73 -12.86 -6.60
N GLU A 164 3.70 -12.11 -7.70
CA GLU A 164 4.09 -12.60 -9.05
C GLU A 164 5.37 -11.93 -9.58
N VAL A 165 5.59 -10.65 -9.25
CA VAL A 165 6.71 -9.85 -9.73
C VAL A 165 7.67 -9.55 -8.58
N LEU A 166 8.91 -10.04 -8.72
CA LEU A 166 9.96 -9.85 -7.72
C LEU A 166 10.40 -8.39 -7.62
N ASP A 167 10.80 -7.96 -6.42
CA ASP A 167 11.30 -6.61 -6.12
C ASP A 167 12.44 -6.17 -7.06
N ALA A 168 13.36 -7.08 -7.40
CA ALA A 168 14.43 -6.80 -8.35
C ALA A 168 13.89 -6.34 -9.72
N ARG A 169 12.82 -7.00 -10.20
CA ARG A 169 12.18 -6.67 -11.47
C ARG A 169 11.39 -5.37 -11.38
N ILE A 170 10.66 -5.16 -10.28
CA ILE A 170 9.99 -3.89 -9.99
C ILE A 170 10.99 -2.73 -10.04
N GLY A 171 12.18 -2.90 -9.45
CA GLY A 171 13.25 -1.90 -9.44
C GLY A 171 13.89 -1.66 -10.81
N GLU A 172 13.93 -2.65 -11.70
CA GLU A 172 14.32 -2.45 -13.10
C GLU A 172 13.29 -1.61 -13.86
N LEU A 173 12.00 -1.93 -13.68
CA LEU A 173 10.90 -1.23 -14.35
C LEU A 173 10.81 0.24 -13.93
N LEU A 174 10.90 0.50 -12.61
CA LEU A 174 10.85 1.87 -12.08
C LEU A 174 12.02 2.73 -12.55
N ARG A 175 13.18 2.15 -12.87
CA ARG A 175 14.35 2.88 -13.40
C ARG A 175 14.32 3.10 -14.91
N GLY A 176 13.37 2.51 -15.64
CA GLY A 176 13.27 2.67 -17.08
C GLY A 176 12.73 4.03 -17.52
N ASP A 177 12.83 4.33 -18.81
CA ASP A 177 12.42 5.62 -19.38
C ASP A 177 10.93 5.74 -19.74
N ALA A 178 10.11 4.78 -19.29
CA ALA A 178 8.66 4.83 -19.53
C ALA A 178 8.04 6.00 -18.75
N ASP A 179 7.01 6.62 -19.32
CA ASP A 179 6.12 7.51 -18.57
C ASP A 179 5.32 6.73 -17.51
N ASP A 180 4.73 7.44 -16.55
CA ASP A 180 4.09 6.84 -15.37
C ASP A 180 2.94 5.89 -15.74
N GLN A 181 2.13 6.22 -16.75
CA GLN A 181 1.01 5.37 -17.17
C GLN A 181 1.52 4.11 -17.89
N SER A 182 2.44 4.27 -18.85
CA SER A 182 3.05 3.12 -19.53
C SER A 182 3.78 2.19 -18.56
N LEU A 183 4.38 2.73 -17.52
CA LEU A 183 5.02 1.95 -16.46
C LEU A 183 4.00 1.18 -15.62
N ALA A 184 2.91 1.83 -15.20
CA ALA A 184 1.81 1.18 -14.49
C ALA A 184 1.21 0.02 -15.31
N ASP A 185 0.92 0.25 -16.60
CA ASP A 185 0.37 -0.77 -17.49
C ASP A 185 1.32 -1.97 -17.63
N ARG A 186 2.63 -1.72 -17.71
CA ARG A 186 3.65 -2.77 -17.77
C ARG A 186 3.74 -3.57 -16.48
N LEU A 187 3.67 -2.92 -15.31
CA LEU A 187 3.68 -3.60 -14.01
C LEU A 187 2.48 -4.53 -13.90
N VAL A 188 1.28 -4.07 -14.29
CA VAL A 188 0.07 -4.90 -14.31
C VAL A 188 0.20 -6.05 -15.31
N ALA A 189 0.75 -5.80 -16.50
CA ALA A 189 0.93 -6.83 -17.52
C ALA A 189 1.96 -7.90 -17.17
N GLU A 190 2.96 -7.59 -16.33
CA GLU A 190 3.95 -8.56 -15.86
C GLU A 190 3.40 -9.46 -14.74
N ALA A 191 2.36 -9.04 -14.03
CA ALA A 191 1.61 -9.93 -13.17
C ALA A 191 0.69 -10.81 -14.04
N ASP A 192 1.06 -12.07 -14.23
CA ASP A 192 0.33 -12.98 -15.11
C ASP A 192 -1.10 -13.21 -14.57
N PRO A 193 -2.17 -12.77 -15.26
CA PRO A 193 -3.53 -12.93 -14.77
C PRO A 193 -3.98 -14.40 -14.70
N ALA A 194 -3.26 -15.33 -15.33
CA ALA A 194 -3.52 -16.76 -15.22
C ALA A 194 -2.90 -17.39 -13.95
N VAL A 195 -1.95 -16.69 -13.30
CA VAL A 195 -1.25 -17.13 -12.09
C VAL A 195 -1.65 -16.29 -10.88
N ALA A 196 -1.85 -14.99 -11.08
CA ALA A 196 -2.25 -14.03 -10.08
C ALA A 196 -3.50 -14.53 -9.35
N GLN A 197 -3.31 -14.81 -8.07
CA GLN A 197 -4.38 -15.33 -7.21
C GLN A 197 -5.31 -14.21 -6.73
N ASP A 198 -4.94 -12.95 -6.99
CA ASP A 198 -5.66 -11.76 -6.56
C ASP A 198 -5.60 -10.65 -7.63
N ASN A 199 -6.40 -9.61 -7.40
CA ASN A 199 -6.44 -8.42 -8.24
C ASN A 199 -5.12 -7.64 -8.15
N VAL A 200 -4.69 -7.11 -9.29
CA VAL A 200 -3.47 -6.31 -9.37
C VAL A 200 -3.84 -4.85 -9.46
N THR A 201 -3.48 -4.08 -8.44
CA THR A 201 -3.65 -2.62 -8.43
C THR A 201 -2.28 -1.97 -8.24
N VAL A 202 -1.96 -0.97 -9.06
CA VAL A 202 -0.72 -0.19 -8.95
C VAL A 202 -1.00 1.29 -9.10
N VAL A 203 -0.21 2.11 -8.42
CA VAL A 203 -0.18 3.57 -8.58
C VAL A 203 1.27 4.01 -8.63
N VAL A 204 1.64 4.69 -9.71
CA VAL A 204 2.98 5.25 -9.91
C VAL A 204 2.92 6.76 -9.69
N VAL A 205 3.88 7.30 -8.95
CA VAL A 205 4.03 8.75 -8.72
C VAL A 205 5.47 9.16 -9.01
N SER A 206 5.70 9.96 -10.05
CA SER A 206 6.99 10.57 -10.33
C SER A 206 7.13 11.98 -9.75
N VAL A 207 8.30 12.29 -9.19
CA VAL A 207 8.68 13.64 -8.79
C VAL A 207 9.44 14.30 -9.94
N SER A 208 8.78 15.15 -10.70
CA SER A 208 9.44 15.93 -11.77
C SER A 208 10.05 17.21 -11.22
N SER A 209 11.25 17.57 -11.70
CA SER A 209 11.68 18.97 -11.64
C SER A 209 10.87 19.76 -12.67
N THR A 210 10.26 20.87 -12.26
CA THR A 210 9.85 21.90 -13.21
C THR A 210 11.12 22.56 -13.72
N ALA A 211 11.40 22.43 -15.03
CA ALA A 211 12.33 23.33 -15.69
C ALA A 211 11.78 24.75 -15.55
N GLY A 212 12.53 25.62 -14.89
CA GLY A 212 12.22 27.05 -14.78
C GLY A 212 12.37 27.78 -16.11
#